data_AF-A0A5E4L5L7-F1
#
_entry.id   AF-A0A5E4L5L7-F1
#
_cell.length_a   1.000
_cell.length_b   1.000
_cell.length_c   1.000
_cell.angle_alpha   90.00
_cell.angle_beta   90.00
_cell.angle_gamma   90.00
#
_symmetry.space_group_name_H-M   'P 1'
#
loop_
_entity.id
_entity.type
_entity.pdbx_description
1 polymer ?
#
loop_
_entity_poly.entity_id
_entity_poly.type
_entity_poly.pdbx_seq_one_letter_code
_entity_poly.pdbx_strand_id
1 'polypeptide(L)'
;MNRKSIAVFFLLTLAILIGIPESFARPQYFTALTAVYGDGSCGTCHVNPSGGGPRNSYGMLFESQSNHRANPGAALTAIGSPFSSTATPTDTMTPAPTETPFDTITPPVTTVTPAGTPTAPGFGVVVAVVGLFACALLARRNNK
;
A
#
# COMPACT_ATOMS: atom_id res chain seq x y z
N MET A 1 32.17 -26.94 6.80
CA MET A 1 32.03 -25.48 6.53
C MET A 1 32.94 -24.76 7.51
N ASN A 2 33.89 -23.99 6.99
CA ASN A 2 34.83 -23.17 7.75
C ASN A 2 34.09 -22.02 8.46
N ARG A 3 34.49 -21.69 9.69
CA ARG A 3 33.91 -20.58 10.48
C ARG A 3 33.88 -19.25 9.70
N LYS A 4 34.88 -19.03 8.85
CA LYS A 4 34.99 -17.88 7.96
C LYS A 4 33.84 -17.81 6.95
N SER A 5 33.47 -18.92 6.30
CA SER A 5 32.37 -18.89 5.32
C SER A 5 31.01 -18.71 5.99
N ILE A 6 30.81 -19.20 7.22
CA ILE A 6 29.57 -18.93 7.98
C ILE A 6 29.42 -17.42 8.25
N ALA A 7 30.49 -16.76 8.71
CA ALA A 7 30.47 -15.34 8.98
C ALA A 7 30.17 -14.50 7.71
N VAL A 8 30.76 -14.89 6.56
CA VAL A 8 30.51 -14.22 5.27
C VAL A 8 29.05 -14.39 4.82
N PHE A 9 28.48 -15.58 4.91
CA PHE A 9 27.07 -15.80 4.57
C PHE A 9 26.12 -14.98 5.46
N PHE A 10 26.41 -14.93 6.76
CA PHE A 10 25.60 -14.16 7.70
C PHE A 10 25.63 -12.66 7.39
N LEU A 11 26.82 -12.10 7.13
CA LEU A 11 27.00 -10.70 6.74
C LEU A 11 26.29 -10.37 5.42
N LEU A 12 26.38 -11.25 4.42
CA LEU A 12 25.72 -11.06 3.13
C LEU A 12 24.19 -11.05 3.29
N THR A 13 23.65 -11.97 4.09
CA THR A 13 22.20 -12.03 4.36
C THR A 13 21.73 -10.77 5.07
N LEU A 14 22.51 -10.27 6.04
CA LEU A 14 22.19 -9.04 6.76
C LEU A 14 22.20 -7.82 5.83
N ALA A 15 23.18 -7.70 4.93
CA ALA A 15 23.25 -6.62 3.96
C ALA A 15 22.07 -6.61 3.00
N ILE A 16 21.60 -7.78 2.56
CA ILE A 16 20.41 -7.91 1.72
C ILE A 16 19.15 -7.50 2.50
N LEU A 17 19.02 -7.88 3.78
CA LEU A 17 17.87 -7.52 4.61
C LEU A 17 17.75 -6.01 4.84
N ILE A 18 18.87 -5.30 4.96
CA ILE A 18 18.90 -3.85 5.16
C ILE A 18 18.65 -3.09 3.84
N GLY A 19 19.00 -3.71 2.70
CA GLY A 19 18.98 -3.07 1.39
C GLY A 19 17.68 -3.19 0.60
N ILE A 20 16.64 -3.88 1.09
CA ILE A 20 15.35 -3.95 0.39
C ILE A 20 14.48 -2.79 0.88
N PRO A 21 14.34 -1.69 0.13
CA PRO A 21 13.42 -0.63 0.50
C PRO A 21 12.00 -1.22 0.52
N GLU A 22 11.24 -0.93 1.59
CA GLU A 22 9.83 -1.33 1.77
C GLU A 22 8.87 -0.66 0.75
N SER A 23 9.31 -0.49 -0.50
CA SER A 23 8.54 0.05 -1.61
C SER A 23 7.49 -0.93 -2.15
N PHE A 24 7.22 -2.03 -1.44
CA PHE A 24 6.16 -2.93 -1.81
C PHE A 24 4.82 -2.21 -1.65
N ALA A 25 4.15 -2.00 -2.78
CA ALA A 25 2.77 -1.55 -2.80
C ALA A 25 1.96 -2.47 -1.88
N ARG A 26 1.45 -1.89 -0.80
CA ARG A 26 0.63 -2.57 0.19
C ARG A 26 -0.61 -3.16 -0.51
N PRO A 27 -0.75 -4.50 -0.63
CA PRO A 27 -1.83 -5.10 -1.39
C PRO A 27 -3.22 -4.64 -0.93
N GLN A 28 -3.35 -4.30 0.36
CA GLN A 28 -4.59 -3.76 0.92
C GLN A 28 -5.08 -2.45 0.27
N TYR A 29 -4.18 -1.62 -0.27
CA TYR A 29 -4.58 -0.37 -0.93
C TYR A 29 -5.18 -0.65 -2.30
N PHE A 30 -4.60 -1.60 -3.04
CA PHE A 30 -5.15 -2.05 -4.31
C PHE A 30 -6.52 -2.71 -4.10
N THR A 31 -6.64 -3.62 -3.12
CA THR A 31 -7.92 -4.25 -2.78
C THR A 31 -8.98 -3.22 -2.41
N ALA A 32 -8.64 -2.20 -1.62
CA ALA A 32 -9.57 -1.13 -1.27
C ALA A 32 -9.98 -0.29 -2.48
N LEU A 33 -9.04 0.03 -3.37
CA LEU A 33 -9.30 0.79 -4.60
C LEU A 33 -10.29 0.05 -5.50
N THR A 34 -10.04 -1.22 -5.78
CA THR A 34 -10.94 -2.08 -6.55
C THR A 34 -12.30 -2.24 -5.85
N ALA A 35 -12.34 -2.34 -4.53
CA ALA A 35 -13.59 -2.43 -3.79
C ALA A 35 -14.44 -1.16 -3.86
N VAL A 36 -13.82 0.03 -3.84
CA VAL A 36 -14.54 1.31 -3.86
C VAL A 36 -14.93 1.73 -5.28
N TYR A 37 -14.07 1.51 -6.28
CA TYR A 37 -14.27 2.04 -7.64
C TYR A 37 -14.39 0.98 -8.73
N GLY A 38 -14.36 -0.32 -8.39
CA GLY A 38 -14.51 -1.42 -9.34
C GLY A 38 -13.22 -1.74 -10.11
N ASP A 39 -12.57 -0.72 -10.66
CA ASP A 39 -11.32 -0.85 -11.41
C ASP A 39 -10.17 -0.15 -10.69
N GLY A 40 -8.96 -0.68 -10.84
CA GLY A 40 -7.76 -0.13 -10.22
C GLY A 40 -6.51 -0.69 -10.86
N SER A 41 -5.45 0.11 -10.91
CA SER A 41 -4.12 -0.34 -11.32
C SER A 41 -3.05 0.32 -10.46
N CYS A 42 -1.82 -0.18 -10.50
CA CYS A 42 -0.71 0.52 -9.86
C CYS A 42 -0.55 1.95 -10.42
N GLY A 43 -0.88 2.17 -11.70
CA GLY A 43 -0.85 3.48 -12.34
C GLY A 43 -1.87 4.49 -11.78
N THR A 44 -2.87 4.02 -11.03
CA THR A 44 -3.81 4.92 -10.34
C THR A 44 -3.12 5.74 -9.26
N CYS A 45 -2.16 5.16 -8.53
CA CYS A 45 -1.45 5.82 -7.43
C CYS A 45 0.02 6.15 -7.75
N HIS A 46 0.63 5.45 -8.72
CA HIS A 46 2.04 5.60 -9.08
C HIS A 46 2.21 6.22 -10.46
N VAL A 47 3.35 6.89 -10.66
CA VAL A 47 3.75 7.37 -11.99
C VAL A 47 4.09 6.19 -12.92
N ASN A 48 4.70 5.13 -12.37
CA ASN A 48 4.95 3.90 -13.12
C ASN A 48 3.73 2.96 -13.03
N PRO A 49 3.05 2.64 -14.15
CA PRO A 49 1.89 1.75 -14.16
C PRO A 49 2.22 0.30 -13.82
N SER A 50 3.49 -0.12 -13.93
CA SER A 50 3.94 -1.44 -13.43
C SER A 50 4.11 -1.48 -11.91
N GLY A 51 3.88 -0.36 -11.22
CA GLY A 51 4.06 -0.22 -9.77
C GLY A 51 5.47 0.21 -9.37
N GLY A 52 5.59 0.55 -8.08
CA GLY A 52 6.81 1.14 -7.53
C GLY A 52 7.06 2.56 -8.01
N GLY A 53 8.21 3.12 -7.60
CA GLY A 53 8.59 4.49 -7.91
C GLY A 53 7.71 5.56 -7.23
N PRO A 54 7.89 6.84 -7.60
CA PRO A 54 7.16 7.95 -7.03
C PRO A 54 5.63 7.83 -7.22
N ARG A 55 4.88 8.39 -6.27
CA ARG A 55 3.43 8.54 -6.39
C ARG A 55 3.08 9.67 -7.35
N ASN A 56 1.97 9.52 -8.05
CA ASN A 56 1.36 10.61 -8.81
C ASN A 56 0.57 11.54 -7.86
N SER A 57 -0.10 12.56 -8.39
CA SER A 57 -0.90 13.49 -7.59
C SER A 57 -2.00 12.79 -6.77
N TYR A 58 -2.69 11.82 -7.35
CA TYR A 58 -3.74 11.05 -6.68
C TYR A 58 -3.17 10.22 -5.51
N GLY A 59 -2.06 9.51 -5.74
CA GLY A 59 -1.38 8.72 -4.72
C GLY A 59 -0.86 9.56 -3.54
N MET A 60 -0.44 10.82 -3.80
CA MET A 60 -0.05 11.76 -2.74
C MET A 60 -1.28 12.26 -1.94
N LEU A 61 -2.39 12.55 -2.60
CA LEU A 61 -3.65 12.90 -1.92
C LEU A 61 -4.12 11.78 -1.01
N PHE A 62 -4.07 10.53 -1.48
CA PHE A 62 -4.38 9.35 -0.66
C PHE A 62 -3.45 9.22 0.54
N GLU A 63 -2.14 9.42 0.36
CA GLU A 63 -1.17 9.37 1.46
C GLU A 63 -1.43 10.42 2.54
N SER A 64 -1.85 11.62 2.13
CA SER A 64 -2.12 12.72 3.06
C SER A 64 -3.31 12.46 3.98
N GLN A 65 -4.17 11.48 3.66
CA GLN A 65 -5.28 11.11 4.54
C GLN A 65 -4.75 10.43 5.80
N SER A 66 -5.02 10.99 6.97
CA SER A 66 -4.50 10.47 8.25
C SER A 66 -4.95 9.02 8.54
N ASN A 67 -6.09 8.61 7.98
CA ASN A 67 -6.67 7.27 8.15
C ASN A 67 -6.30 6.28 7.03
N HIS A 68 -5.49 6.64 6.02
CA HIS A 68 -5.22 5.76 4.87
C HIS A 68 -4.65 4.38 5.25
N ARG A 69 -3.91 4.28 6.37
CA ARG A 69 -3.37 3.00 6.87
C ARG A 69 -4.41 2.16 7.62
N ALA A 70 -5.32 2.80 8.36
CA ALA A 70 -6.30 2.13 9.21
C ALA A 70 -7.59 1.79 8.44
N ASN A 71 -8.00 2.67 7.52
CA ASN A 71 -9.19 2.50 6.69
C ASN A 71 -8.95 3.09 5.28
N PRO A 72 -8.31 2.34 4.39
CA PRO A 72 -8.00 2.81 3.03
C PRO A 72 -9.26 3.09 2.20
N GLY A 73 -10.36 2.36 2.41
CA GLY A 73 -11.61 2.58 1.69
C GLY A 73 -12.21 3.95 2.00
N ALA A 74 -12.31 4.31 3.28
CA ALA A 74 -12.79 5.64 3.67
C ALA A 74 -11.88 6.77 3.17
N ALA A 75 -10.55 6.57 3.22
CA ALA A 75 -9.58 7.53 2.69
C ALA A 75 -9.73 7.72 1.16
N LEU A 76 -9.96 6.64 0.41
CA LEU A 76 -10.23 6.71 -1.04
C LEU A 76 -11.53 7.49 -1.32
N THR A 77 -12.63 7.14 -0.65
CA THR A 77 -13.90 7.85 -0.80
C THR A 77 -13.75 9.35 -0.49
N ALA A 78 -12.93 9.72 0.50
CA ALA A 78 -12.70 11.11 0.88
C ALA A 78 -11.97 11.93 -0.20
N ILE A 79 -11.04 11.33 -0.96
CA ILE A 79 -10.33 12.02 -2.04
C ILE A 79 -11.05 11.95 -3.39
N GLY A 80 -12.08 11.12 -3.50
CA GLY A 80 -12.89 10.96 -4.71
C GLY A 80 -12.31 9.98 -5.74
N SER A 81 -13.09 9.72 -6.79
CA SER A 81 -12.74 8.75 -7.83
C SER A 81 -11.56 9.24 -8.68
N PRO A 82 -10.54 8.40 -8.93
CA PRO A 82 -9.44 8.75 -9.83
C PRO A 82 -9.86 8.72 -11.30
N PHE A 83 -10.99 8.08 -11.63
CA PHE A 83 -11.50 7.92 -12.99
C PHE A 83 -12.59 8.93 -13.34
N SER A 84 -12.79 9.97 -12.51
CA SER A 84 -13.56 11.13 -12.94
C SER A 84 -12.78 11.88 -14.02
N SER A 85 -12.82 11.33 -15.24
CA SER A 85 -12.61 12.08 -16.45
C SER A 85 -13.66 13.19 -16.47
N THR A 86 -13.19 14.44 -16.46
CA THR A 86 -14.01 15.63 -16.68
C THR A 86 -14.71 16.16 -15.42
N ALA A 87 -13.93 16.77 -14.53
CA ALA A 87 -14.35 18.09 -14.09
C ALA A 87 -14.06 19.04 -15.26
N THR A 88 -15.10 19.37 -16.03
CA THR A 88 -15.13 20.68 -16.68
C THR A 88 -14.77 21.69 -15.60
N PRO A 89 -13.74 22.52 -15.75
CA PRO A 89 -13.51 23.61 -14.81
C PRO A 89 -14.76 24.49 -14.87
N THR A 90 -15.62 24.39 -13.87
CA THR A 90 -16.63 25.42 -13.60
C THR A 90 -15.86 26.60 -12.99
N ASP A 91 -15.14 27.32 -13.84
CA ASP A 91 -14.81 28.72 -13.60
C ASP A 91 -16.11 29.51 -13.83
N THR A 92 -16.96 29.50 -12.80
CA THR A 92 -18.01 30.49 -12.66
C THR A 92 -17.86 31.11 -11.28
N MET A 93 -17.00 32.12 -11.19
CA MET A 93 -17.20 33.17 -10.20
C MET A 93 -18.45 33.96 -10.58
N THR A 94 -19.63 33.46 -10.18
CA THR A 94 -20.81 34.30 -10.00
C THR A 94 -20.72 34.84 -8.58
N PRO A 95 -20.69 36.17 -8.37
CA PRO A 95 -20.74 36.74 -7.02
C PRO A 95 -22.04 36.30 -6.35
N ALA A 96 -21.92 35.65 -5.19
CA ALA A 96 -23.06 35.21 -4.41
C ALA A 96 -23.86 36.41 -3.86
N PRO A 97 -25.21 36.39 -3.93
CA PRO A 97 -26.02 37.23 -3.06
C PRO A 97 -25.84 36.77 -1.60
N THR A 98 -25.83 37.74 -0.69
CA THR A 98 -25.81 37.54 0.75
C THR A 98 -27.03 36.74 1.20
N GLU A 99 -26.82 35.51 1.66
CA GLU A 99 -27.86 34.66 2.25
C GLU A 99 -27.70 34.59 3.79
N THR A 100 -28.86 34.63 4.43
CA THR A 100 -29.15 34.60 5.87
C THR A 100 -28.74 33.27 6.53
N PRO A 101 -28.42 33.22 7.85
CA PRO A 101 -27.92 32.01 8.50
C PRO A 101 -28.98 30.90 8.52
N PHE A 102 -28.60 29.69 8.09
CA PHE A 102 -29.41 28.49 8.26
C PHE A 102 -28.75 27.54 9.25
N ASP A 103 -29.56 26.93 10.10
CA ASP A 103 -29.15 26.08 11.22
C ASP A 103 -28.42 24.81 10.77
N THR A 104 -27.30 24.56 11.46
CA THR A 104 -26.46 23.36 11.35
C THR A 104 -27.22 22.13 11.82
N ILE A 105 -27.53 21.22 10.88
CA ILE A 105 -28.02 19.87 11.18
C ILE A 105 -26.82 18.91 11.28
N THR A 106 -26.61 18.38 12.49
CA THR A 106 -25.59 17.37 12.80
C THR A 106 -25.90 16.05 12.08
N PRO A 107 -24.98 15.50 11.26
CA PRO A 107 -25.20 14.22 10.60
C PRO A 107 -25.09 13.03 11.59
N PRO A 108 -25.81 11.92 11.35
CA PRO A 108 -25.76 10.73 12.18
C PRO A 108 -24.41 10.00 12.03
N VAL A 109 -23.77 9.70 13.16
CA VAL A 109 -22.53 8.94 13.23
C VAL A 109 -22.80 7.49 12.82
N THR A 110 -22.22 7.05 11.71
CA THR A 110 -22.28 5.64 11.27
C THR A 110 -21.06 4.89 11.79
N THR A 111 -21.29 3.98 12.75
CA THR A 111 -20.26 3.09 13.30
C THR A 111 -19.99 1.98 12.30
N VAL A 112 -18.82 2.02 11.65
CA VAL A 112 -18.34 0.94 10.77
C VAL A 112 -17.67 -0.16 11.58
N THR A 113 -18.15 -1.39 11.41
CA THR A 113 -17.55 -2.61 11.93
C THR A 113 -16.18 -2.83 11.28
N PRO A 114 -15.10 -3.10 12.05
CA PRO A 114 -13.78 -3.34 11.47
C PRO A 114 -13.78 -4.63 10.65
N ALA A 115 -13.44 -4.50 9.37
CA ALA A 115 -13.17 -5.63 8.48
C ALA A 115 -11.91 -6.35 8.93
N GLY A 116 -11.95 -7.69 8.91
CA GLY A 116 -10.95 -8.58 9.49
C GLY A 116 -9.53 -8.29 9.03
N THR A 117 -8.60 -8.52 9.96
CA THR A 117 -7.15 -8.41 9.77
C THR A 117 -6.71 -9.18 8.52
N PRO A 118 -6.11 -8.54 7.51
CA PRO A 118 -5.56 -9.24 6.37
C PRO A 118 -4.37 -10.09 6.83
N THR A 119 -4.47 -11.40 6.63
CA THR A 119 -3.37 -12.35 6.83
C THR A 119 -2.28 -12.02 5.82
N ALA A 120 -1.19 -11.40 6.27
CA ALA A 120 -0.11 -10.96 5.41
C ALA A 120 0.53 -12.14 4.64
N PRO A 121 0.52 -12.15 3.30
CA PRO A 121 1.27 -13.11 2.52
C PRO A 121 2.67 -12.53 2.21
N GLY A 122 3.74 -13.28 2.46
CA GLY A 122 5.02 -12.94 1.83
C GLY A 122 6.28 -13.59 2.41
N PHE A 123 6.36 -13.84 3.71
CA PHE A 123 7.62 -14.35 4.29
C PHE A 123 7.85 -15.85 4.05
N GLY A 124 6.79 -16.61 3.75
CA GLY A 124 6.88 -18.07 3.58
C GLY A 124 7.84 -18.51 2.48
N VAL A 125 7.91 -17.77 1.37
CA VAL A 125 8.79 -18.14 0.24
C VAL A 125 10.26 -17.89 0.59
N VAL A 126 10.57 -16.75 1.22
CA VAL A 126 11.95 -16.44 1.63
C VAL A 126 12.45 -17.45 2.67
N VAL A 127 11.62 -17.75 3.68
CA VAL A 127 11.94 -18.76 4.71
C VAL A 127 12.11 -20.15 4.11
N ALA A 128 11.25 -20.54 3.15
CA ALA A 128 11.36 -21.83 2.47
C ALA A 128 12.66 -21.94 1.65
N VAL A 129 13.04 -20.89 0.90
CA VAL A 129 14.28 -20.90 0.10
C VAL A 129 15.52 -20.99 1.00
N VAL A 130 15.57 -20.20 2.08
CA VAL A 130 16.69 -20.24 3.04
C VAL A 130 16.76 -21.61 3.73
N GLY A 131 15.62 -22.16 4.15
CA GLY A 131 15.53 -23.49 4.76
C GLY A 131 16.00 -24.60 3.82
N LEU A 132 15.61 -24.56 2.55
CA LEU A 132 16.00 -25.55 1.53
C LEU A 132 17.51 -25.49 1.26
N PHE A 133 18.08 -24.28 1.20
CA PHE A 133 19.53 -24.09 1.08
C PHE A 133 20.30 -24.65 2.28
N ALA A 134 19.81 -24.41 3.50
CA ALA A 134 20.41 -24.96 4.71
C ALA A 134 20.34 -26.49 4.74
N CYS A 135 19.19 -27.08 4.38
CA CYS A 135 19.00 -28.53 4.28
C CYS A 135 19.95 -29.17 3.25
N ALA A 136 20.07 -28.58 2.06
CA ALA A 136 20.98 -29.08 1.03
C ALA A 136 22.45 -29.08 1.48
N LEU A 137 22.87 -28.04 2.23
CA LEU A 137 24.23 -27.96 2.79
C LEU A 137 24.46 -29.01 3.89
N LEU A 138 23.47 -29.28 4.73
CA LEU A 138 23.55 -30.32 5.77
C LEU A 138 23.61 -31.72 5.15
N ALA A 139 22.77 -32.01 4.15
CA ALA A 139 22.79 -33.29 3.44
C ALA A 139 24.15 -33.56 2.76
N ARG A 140 24.75 -32.54 2.14
CA ARG A 140 26.09 -32.66 1.52
C ARG A 140 27.20 -32.91 2.56
N ARG A 141 27.03 -32.45 3.80
CA ARG A 141 28.02 -32.65 4.87
C ARG A 141 28.03 -34.08 5.41
N ASN A 142 26.88 -34.75 5.43
CA ASN A 142 26.75 -36.10 5.98
C ASN A 142 27.10 -37.22 4.99
N ASN A 143 27.23 -36.91 3.69
CA ASN A 143 27.65 -37.85 2.64
C ASN A 143 29.18 -37.82 2.36
N LYS A 144 29.98 -37.30 3.31
CA LYS A 144 31.45 -37.34 3.29
C LYS A 144 31.95 -37.95 4.58
#